data_AF-A0A1L8I6Y9-F1
#
_entry.id   AF-A0A1L8I6Y9-F1
#
_cell.length_a   1.000
_cell.length_b   1.000
_cell.length_c   1.000
_cell.angle_alpha   90.00
_cell.angle_beta   90.00
_cell.angle_gamma   90.00
#
_symmetry.space_group_name_H-M   'P 1'
#
loop_
_entity.id
_entity.type
_entity.pdbx_description
1 polymer ?
#
loop_
_entity_poly.entity_id
_entity_poly.type
_entity_poly.pdbx_seq_one_letter_code
_entity_poly.pdbx_strand_id
1 'polypeptide(L)'
;MNIKTKLTIAVGVVIAVIASLVAVGMSQANTFYWTIDEMVAQGEEAVGKAVKLSGFIVGDSIEWQPDKVELHFQLRSETGQILPVVYRGMKPDTMVDGWEAIVEGQMNADGVFEADQLYVKCPSKYEAMEEAGMENPHETQGLPMGGTGQ
;
A
#
# COMPACT_ATOMS: atom_id res chain seq x y z
N MET A 1 20.82 32.44 -37.17
CA MET A 1 19.71 31.61 -36.66
C MET A 1 18.49 32.50 -36.44
N ASN A 2 17.42 32.29 -37.20
CA ASN A 2 16.24 33.17 -37.21
C ASN A 2 15.55 33.19 -35.84
N ILE A 3 15.04 34.35 -35.43
CA ILE A 3 14.37 34.53 -34.12
C ILE A 3 13.18 33.57 -33.94
N LYS A 4 12.51 33.24 -35.05
CA LYS A 4 11.43 32.25 -35.11
C LYS A 4 11.93 30.85 -34.70
N THR A 5 13.09 30.42 -35.19
CA THR A 5 13.72 29.14 -34.82
C THR A 5 14.09 29.09 -33.34
N LYS A 6 14.58 30.21 -32.78
CA LYS A 6 14.90 30.29 -31.33
C LYS A 6 13.64 30.20 -30.47
N LEU A 7 12.54 30.84 -30.89
CA LEU A 7 11.24 30.76 -30.20
C LEU A 7 10.63 29.35 -30.27
N THR A 8 10.72 28.67 -31.41
CA THR A 8 10.20 27.30 -31.54
C THR A 8 10.98 26.31 -30.65
N ILE A 9 12.31 26.44 -30.59
CA ILE A 9 13.13 25.61 -29.71
C ILE A 9 12.81 25.91 -28.24
N ALA A 10 12.70 27.19 -27.86
CA ALA A 10 12.37 27.57 -26.49
C ALA A 10 11.00 27.03 -26.05
N VAL A 11 9.98 27.15 -26.89
CA VAL A 11 8.65 26.56 -26.62
C VAL A 11 8.72 25.04 -26.53
N GLY A 12 9.46 24.39 -27.42
CA GLY A 12 9.65 22.94 -27.39
C GLY A 12 10.29 22.44 -26.09
N VAL A 13 11.32 23.14 -25.61
CA VAL A 13 11.98 22.81 -24.33
C VAL A 13 11.02 22.99 -23.16
N VAL A 14 10.26 24.07 -23.11
CA VAL A 14 9.28 24.32 -22.04
C VAL A 14 8.21 23.24 -22.01
N ILE A 15 7.66 22.84 -23.18
CA ILE A 15 6.68 21.76 -23.27
C ILE A 15 7.28 20.43 -22.81
N ALA A 16 8.52 20.12 -23.22
CA ALA A 16 9.20 18.89 -22.81
C ALA A 16 9.40 18.81 -21.28
N VAL A 17 9.74 19.92 -20.64
CA VAL A 17 9.89 20.00 -19.18
C VAL A 17 8.54 19.84 -18.47
N ILE A 18 7.47 20.45 -18.98
CA ILE A 18 6.13 20.29 -18.40
C ILE A 18 5.65 18.84 -18.56
N ALA A 19 5.88 18.22 -19.73
CA ALA A 19 5.51 16.83 -19.98
C ALA A 19 6.27 15.86 -19.06
N SER A 20 7.57 16.09 -18.81
CA SER A 20 8.34 15.26 -17.88
C SER A 20 7.85 15.43 -16.44
N LEU A 21 7.53 16.65 -16.01
CA LEU A 21 6.95 16.90 -14.69
C LEU A 21 5.59 16.20 -14.51
N VAL A 22 4.71 16.22 -15.52
CA VAL A 22 3.43 15.51 -15.47
C VAL A 22 3.64 13.99 -15.41
N ALA A 23 4.57 13.44 -16.18
CA ALA A 23 4.88 12.01 -16.13
C ALA A 23 5.39 11.56 -14.74
N VAL A 24 6.23 12.38 -14.10
CA VAL A 24 6.73 12.16 -12.73
C VAL A 24 5.61 12.37 -11.68
N GLY A 25 4.67 13.28 -11.94
CA GLY A 25 3.51 13.51 -11.07
C GLY A 25 2.50 12.36 -11.11
N MET A 26 2.18 11.84 -12.29
CA MET A 26 1.21 10.75 -12.45
C MET A 26 1.72 9.42 -11.88
N SER A 27 3.04 9.17 -11.93
CA SER A 27 3.64 7.97 -11.35
C SER A 27 3.55 7.91 -9.82
N GLN A 28 3.44 9.07 -9.15
CA GLN A 28 3.28 9.12 -7.69
C GLN A 28 1.82 8.93 -7.22
N ALA A 29 0.83 9.07 -8.11
CA ALA A 29 -0.58 9.06 -7.73
C ALA A 29 -1.23 7.67 -7.72
N ASN A 30 -0.52 6.62 -8.12
CA ASN A 30 -1.07 5.28 -8.36
C ASN A 30 -0.51 4.24 -7.38
N THR A 31 -0.59 4.50 -6.07
CA THR A 31 -0.40 3.44 -5.08
C THR A 31 -1.55 2.44 -5.20
N PHE A 32 -1.31 1.33 -5.88
CA PHE A 32 -2.28 0.25 -5.99
C PHE A 32 -2.36 -0.51 -4.66
N TYR A 33 -3.57 -0.72 -4.15
CA TYR A 33 -3.79 -1.59 -2.99
C TYR A 33 -3.83 -3.03 -3.49
N TRP A 34 -2.84 -3.83 -3.08
CA TRP A 34 -2.79 -5.27 -3.36
C TRP A 34 -2.85 -6.04 -2.05
N THR A 35 -3.39 -7.26 -2.09
CA THR A 35 -3.24 -8.17 -0.98
C THR A 35 -1.87 -8.84 -1.01
N ILE A 36 -1.38 -9.27 0.15
CA ILE A 36 -0.14 -10.05 0.26
C ILE A 36 -0.22 -11.31 -0.61
N ASP A 37 -1.40 -11.93 -0.69
CA ASP A 37 -1.66 -13.15 -1.48
C ASP A 37 -1.44 -12.93 -2.98
N GLU A 38 -1.98 -11.84 -3.53
CA GLU A 38 -1.74 -11.43 -4.92
C GLU A 38 -0.27 -11.15 -5.19
N MET A 39 0.42 -10.51 -4.24
CA MET A 39 1.82 -10.17 -4.41
C MET A 39 2.72 -11.41 -4.42
N VAL A 40 2.46 -12.38 -3.54
CA VAL A 40 3.19 -13.66 -3.53
C VAL A 40 2.81 -14.52 -4.74
N ALA A 41 1.55 -14.49 -5.18
CA ALA A 41 1.09 -15.22 -6.37
C ALA A 41 1.69 -14.68 -7.68
N GLN A 42 1.86 -13.36 -7.80
CA GLN A 42 2.50 -12.71 -8.96
C GLN A 42 4.03 -12.86 -8.96
N GLY A 43 4.67 -13.02 -7.80
CA GLY A 43 6.11 -13.23 -7.69
C GLY A 43 6.94 -12.15 -8.41
N GLU A 44 7.67 -12.53 -9.46
CA GLU A 44 8.52 -11.62 -10.25
C GLU A 44 7.74 -10.48 -10.94
N GLU A 45 6.46 -10.69 -11.29
CA GLU A 45 5.65 -9.65 -11.94
C GLU A 45 5.26 -8.50 -11.00
N ALA A 46 5.39 -8.72 -9.70
CA ALA A 46 5.16 -7.72 -8.65
C ALA A 46 6.42 -6.91 -8.32
N VAL A 47 7.61 -7.32 -8.81
CA VAL A 47 8.89 -6.66 -8.53
C VAL A 47 8.90 -5.25 -9.14
N GLY A 48 9.27 -4.26 -8.34
CA GLY A 48 9.37 -2.85 -8.75
C GLY A 48 8.03 -2.12 -8.92
N LYS A 49 6.90 -2.72 -8.52
CA LYS A 49 5.61 -2.02 -8.45
C LYS A 49 5.39 -1.43 -7.05
N ALA A 50 5.12 -0.14 -6.99
CA ALA A 50 4.70 0.51 -5.76
C ALA A 50 3.27 0.07 -5.40
N VAL A 51 3.15 -0.70 -4.32
CA VAL A 51 1.89 -1.26 -3.83
C VAL A 51 1.74 -1.01 -2.33
N LYS A 52 0.49 -1.01 -1.89
CA LYS A 52 0.12 -0.90 -0.49
C LYS A 52 -0.48 -2.22 -0.01
N LEU A 53 0.09 -2.75 1.06
CA LEU A 53 -0.27 -4.04 1.65
C LEU A 53 -0.72 -3.83 3.10
N SER A 54 -1.78 -4.53 3.49
CA SER A 54 -2.21 -4.64 4.89
C SER A 54 -1.88 -6.03 5.43
N GLY A 55 -1.42 -6.10 6.68
CA GLY A 55 -1.16 -7.37 7.36
C GLY A 55 -0.95 -7.18 8.86
N PHE A 56 -0.86 -8.29 9.57
CA PHE A 56 -0.61 -8.32 11.01
C PHE A 56 0.88 -8.45 11.28
N ILE A 57 1.42 -7.64 12.19
CA ILE A 57 2.82 -7.68 12.58
C ILE A 57 3.09 -8.97 13.37
N VAL A 58 4.13 -9.72 12.95
CA VAL A 58 4.68 -10.84 13.71
C VAL A 58 5.78 -10.29 14.63
N GLY A 59 5.46 -10.05 15.89
CA GLY A 59 6.33 -9.41 16.87
C GLY A 59 7.64 -10.13 17.14
N ASP A 60 7.64 -11.46 17.09
CA ASP A 60 8.84 -12.29 17.26
C ASP A 60 9.89 -12.06 16.15
N SER A 61 9.47 -11.52 15.02
CA SER A 61 10.33 -11.28 13.85
C SER A 61 10.90 -9.86 13.74
N ILE A 62 10.61 -8.98 14.70
CA ILE A 62 11.03 -7.58 14.64
C ILE A 62 12.52 -7.46 14.97
N GLU A 63 13.33 -7.16 13.96
CA GLU A 63 14.77 -6.93 14.07
C GLU A 63 15.11 -5.49 13.65
N TRP A 64 15.70 -4.73 14.57
CA TRP A 64 16.10 -3.35 14.33
C TRP A 64 17.60 -3.25 14.02
N GLN A 65 17.95 -2.66 12.88
CA GLN A 65 19.34 -2.44 12.46
C GLN A 65 19.70 -0.95 12.55
N PRO A 66 20.32 -0.49 13.66
CA PRO A 66 20.63 0.92 13.87
C PRO A 66 21.69 1.47 12.90
N ASP A 67 22.61 0.62 12.41
CA ASP A 67 23.67 1.04 11.47
C ASP A 67 23.13 1.56 10.13
N LYS A 68 21.99 1.04 9.68
CA LYS A 68 21.37 1.40 8.39
C LYS A 68 20.04 2.14 8.53
N VAL A 69 19.53 2.26 9.75
CA VAL A 69 18.17 2.79 10.02
C VAL A 69 17.11 1.97 9.28
N GLU A 70 17.27 0.64 9.35
CA GLU A 70 16.40 -0.33 8.70
C GLU A 70 15.71 -1.20 9.77
N LEU A 71 14.41 -1.44 9.57
CA LEU A 71 13.61 -2.31 10.41
C LEU A 71 13.15 -3.52 9.60
N HIS A 72 13.54 -4.71 10.04
CA HIS A 72 13.17 -5.97 9.44
C HIS A 72 12.06 -6.60 10.27
N PHE A 73 10.95 -6.98 9.64
CA PHE A 73 9.86 -7.67 10.31
C PHE A 73 9.05 -8.47 9.29
N GLN A 74 8.21 -9.38 9.78
CA GLN A 74 7.32 -10.16 8.93
C GLN A 74 5.88 -9.70 9.14
N LEU A 75 5.15 -9.57 8.02
CA LEU A 75 3.71 -9.38 8.01
C LEU A 75 3.01 -10.69 7.70
N ARG A 76 1.93 -10.96 8.41
CA ARG A 76 1.02 -12.07 8.16
C ARG A 76 -0.27 -11.56 7.52
N SER A 77 -0.69 -12.17 6.42
CA SER A 77 -2.00 -11.94 5.81
C SER A 77 -3.12 -12.62 6.61
N GLU A 78 -4.38 -12.21 6.40
CA GLU A 78 -5.57 -12.92 6.89
C GLU A 78 -5.59 -14.40 6.44
N THR A 79 -5.04 -14.71 5.27
CA THR A 79 -4.94 -16.09 4.75
C THR A 79 -3.82 -16.91 5.43
N GLY A 80 -3.04 -16.30 6.32
CA GLY A 80 -1.93 -16.94 7.04
C GLY A 80 -0.59 -16.89 6.30
N GLN A 81 -0.54 -16.31 5.11
CA GLN A 81 0.71 -16.14 4.36
C GLN A 81 1.64 -15.14 5.05
N ILE A 82 2.94 -15.41 5.03
CA ILE A 82 3.96 -14.58 5.68
C ILE A 82 4.85 -13.94 4.63
N LEU A 83 5.08 -12.64 4.78
CA LEU A 83 5.89 -11.85 3.88
C LEU A 83 6.98 -11.09 4.67
N PRO A 84 8.26 -11.24 4.31
CA PRO A 84 9.33 -10.44 4.89
C PRO A 84 9.28 -8.99 4.38
N VAL A 85 9.32 -8.05 5.31
CA VAL A 85 9.28 -6.61 5.06
C VAL A 85 10.51 -5.94 5.64
N VAL A 86 11.11 -5.03 4.86
CA VAL A 86 12.18 -4.14 5.28
C VAL A 86 11.70 -2.71 5.16
N TYR A 87 11.59 -2.03 6.29
CA TYR A 87 11.20 -0.64 6.35
C TYR A 87 12.42 0.26 6.53
N ARG A 88 12.61 1.22 5.62
CA ARG A 88 13.69 2.22 5.67
C ARG A 88 13.21 3.48 6.37
N GLY A 89 13.32 3.49 7.68
CA GLY A 89 12.89 4.63 8.48
C GLY A 89 13.13 4.43 9.96
N MET A 90 12.83 5.46 10.73
CA MET A 90 12.89 5.33 12.19
C MET A 90 11.83 4.34 12.64
N LYS A 91 12.23 3.35 13.45
CA LYS A 91 11.29 2.44 14.09
C LYS A 91 10.21 3.25 14.84
N PRO A 92 8.92 3.06 14.52
CA PRO A 92 7.85 3.59 15.35
C PRO A 92 7.91 2.91 16.73
N ASP A 93 7.91 3.71 17.79
CA ASP A 93 7.91 3.21 19.18
C ASP A 93 6.65 2.39 19.50
N THR A 94 5.59 2.55 18.69
CA THR A 94 4.27 1.93 18.82
C THR A 94 4.10 0.60 18.07
N MET A 95 5.19 -0.08 17.67
CA MET A 95 5.10 -1.40 17.05
C MET A 95 4.93 -2.51 18.08
N VAL A 96 3.72 -3.07 18.12
CA VAL A 96 3.34 -4.16 19.02
C VAL A 96 2.95 -5.39 18.19
N ASP A 97 3.26 -6.57 18.72
CA ASP A 97 2.83 -7.85 18.14
C ASP A 97 1.32 -7.91 17.90
N GLY A 98 0.91 -8.50 16.78
CA GLY A 98 -0.50 -8.76 16.45
C GLY A 98 -1.29 -7.54 15.98
N TRP A 99 -0.68 -6.36 15.87
CA TRP A 99 -1.36 -5.17 15.36
C TRP A 99 -1.45 -5.17 13.84
N GLU A 100 -2.57 -4.66 13.31
CA GLU A 100 -2.72 -4.41 11.89
C GLU A 100 -1.83 -3.24 11.48
N ALA A 101 -0.92 -3.51 10.54
CA ALA A 101 -0.07 -2.55 9.91
C ALA A 101 -0.34 -2.50 8.42
N ILE A 102 -0.22 -1.30 7.88
CA ILE A 102 -0.32 -1.03 6.46
C ILE A 102 1.01 -0.48 6.00
N VAL A 103 1.65 -1.17 5.08
CA VAL A 103 2.94 -0.81 4.50
C VAL A 103 2.76 -0.39 3.06
N GLU A 104 3.50 0.63 2.65
CA GLU A 104 3.55 1.10 1.26
C GLU A 104 5.00 1.00 0.78
N GLY A 105 5.19 0.38 -0.37
CA GLY A 105 6.52 -0.02 -0.81
C GLY A 105 6.48 -0.80 -2.10
N GLN A 106 7.56 -1.52 -2.38
CA GLN A 106 7.70 -2.33 -3.58
C GLN A 106 8.43 -3.63 -3.27
N MET A 107 8.13 -4.68 -4.04
CA MET A 107 8.90 -5.93 -3.92
C MET A 107 10.25 -5.80 -4.62
N ASN A 108 11.32 -6.22 -3.94
CA ASN A 108 12.64 -6.35 -4.51
C ASN A 108 12.82 -7.73 -5.19
N ALA A 109 13.84 -7.86 -6.04
CA ALA A 109 14.19 -9.09 -6.76
C ALA A 109 14.52 -10.27 -5.84
N ASP A 110 14.93 -10.02 -4.60
CA ASP A 110 15.18 -11.04 -3.57
C ASP A 110 13.88 -11.58 -2.91
N GLY A 111 12.70 -11.10 -3.31
CA GLY A 111 11.41 -11.49 -2.73
C GLY A 111 11.11 -10.86 -1.37
N VAL A 112 11.83 -9.78 -1.03
CA VAL A 112 11.63 -8.99 0.18
C VAL A 112 10.86 -7.71 -0.18
N PHE A 113 9.87 -7.36 0.63
CA PHE A 113 9.11 -6.13 0.42
C PHE A 113 9.83 -4.94 1.07
N GLU A 114 10.28 -3.99 0.26
CA GLU A 114 10.89 -2.75 0.72
C GLU A 114 9.81 -1.69 0.94
N ALA A 115 9.52 -1.40 2.21
CA ALA A 115 8.55 -0.40 2.62
C ALA A 115 9.20 0.98 2.80
N ASP A 116 8.59 1.99 2.18
CA ASP A 116 8.93 3.41 2.35
C ASP A 116 8.05 4.08 3.42
N GLN A 117 6.79 3.64 3.53
CA GLN A 117 5.85 4.12 4.54
C GLN A 117 5.30 2.95 5.36
N LEU A 118 5.17 3.17 6.67
CA LEU A 118 4.59 2.23 7.62
C LEU A 118 3.54 2.95 8.48
N TYR A 119 2.31 2.47 8.40
CA TYR A 119 1.19 2.95 9.21
C TYR A 119 0.71 1.82 10.12
N VAL A 120 0.82 2.00 11.44
CA VAL A 120 0.27 1.06 12.42
C VAL A 120 -1.09 1.55 12.89
N LYS A 121 -2.13 0.71 12.83
CA LYS A 121 -3.42 1.05 13.41
C LYS A 121 -3.43 0.69 14.89
N CYS A 122 -3.69 1.68 15.76
CA CYS A 122 -4.04 1.42 17.15
C CYS A 122 -5.46 0.81 17.23
N PRO A 123 -5.67 -0.29 17.95
CA PRO A 123 -6.99 -0.95 18.07
C PRO A 123 -8.06 -0.03 18.70
N SER A 124 -7.65 0.95 19.52
CA SER A 124 -8.55 1.80 20.32
C SER A 124 -9.49 2.73 19.52
N LYS A 125 -9.44 2.74 18.17
CA LYS A 125 -10.30 3.57 17.32
C LYS A 125 -11.20 2.78 16.36
N TYR A 126 -11.03 1.46 16.26
CA TYR A 126 -11.79 0.61 15.32
C TYR A 126 -12.89 -0.23 15.98
N GLU A 127 -12.84 -0.46 17.30
CA GLU A 127 -13.98 -1.07 18.01
C GLU A 127 -15.26 -0.21 17.85
N ALA A 128 -15.12 1.12 17.95
CA ALA A 128 -16.24 2.07 17.83
C ALA A 128 -16.96 2.12 16.47
N MET A 129 -16.45 1.46 15.42
CA MET A 129 -17.13 1.38 14.12
C MET A 129 -17.75 -0.01 13.86
N GLU A 130 -17.28 -1.06 14.53
CA GLU A 130 -17.82 -2.41 14.37
C GLU A 130 -19.12 -2.60 15.17
N GLU A 131 -19.29 -1.83 16.24
CA GLU A 131 -20.55 -1.75 17.01
C GLU A 131 -21.59 -0.78 16.42
N ALA A 132 -21.25 -0.05 15.35
CA ALA A 132 -22.19 0.76 14.56
C ALA A 132 -22.45 0.09 13.21
N GLY A 133 -23.16 -1.05 13.25
CA GLY A 133 -23.51 -1.87 12.09
C GLY A 133 -23.94 -1.08 10.85
N MET A 134 -23.01 -0.89 9.92
CA MET A 134 -23.30 -0.53 8.55
C MET A 134 -23.11 -1.79 7.70
N GLU A 135 -24.18 -2.57 7.69
CA GLU A 135 -24.54 -3.52 6.66
C GLU A 135 -24.16 -2.98 5.27
N ASN A 136 -23.39 -3.78 4.53
CA ASN A 136 -22.88 -3.52 3.20
C ASN A 136 -24.07 -3.47 2.20
N PRO A 137 -24.50 -2.32 1.65
CA PRO A 137 -25.63 -2.28 0.73
C PRO A 137 -25.16 -2.57 -0.71
N HIS A 138 -24.69 -3.78 -0.93
CA HIS A 138 -24.49 -4.34 -2.27
C HIS A 138 -24.96 -5.80 -2.27
N GLU A 139 -26.28 -5.99 -2.27
CA GLU A 139 -26.97 -6.83 -3.25
C GLU A 139 -28.44 -7.07 -2.87
N THR A 140 -29.31 -6.65 -3.79
CA THR A 140 -30.50 -7.39 -4.25
C THR A 140 -31.52 -7.84 -3.19
N GLN A 141 -32.70 -7.22 -3.23
CA GLN A 141 -33.92 -7.99 -3.51
C GLN A 141 -35.13 -7.08 -3.80
N GLY A 142 -35.53 -7.10 -5.08
CA GLY A 142 -36.88 -6.80 -5.47
C GLY A 142 -37.79 -8.00 -5.25
N LEU A 143 -39.02 -7.67 -4.86
CA LEU A 143 -40.29 -8.39 -4.97
C LEU A 143 -40.75 -9.30 -3.80
N PRO A 144 -42.01 -9.09 -3.33
CA PRO A 144 -42.57 -9.68 -2.12
C PRO A 144 -43.35 -10.96 -2.43
N MET A 145 -43.55 -11.84 -1.45
CA MET A 145 -44.81 -12.58 -1.29
C MET A 145 -44.88 -13.33 0.05
N GLY A 146 -45.92 -13.01 0.83
CA GLY A 146 -46.90 -14.04 1.21
C GLY A 146 -46.81 -14.67 2.60
N GLY A 147 -47.95 -14.62 3.30
CA GLY A 147 -48.43 -15.71 4.16
C GLY A 147 -48.25 -15.49 5.66
N THR A 148 -49.23 -14.88 6.35
CA THR A 148 -50.29 -15.57 7.12
C THR A 148 -49.82 -16.37 8.35
N GLY A 149 -50.21 -15.87 9.53
CA GLY A 149 -51.04 -16.63 10.47
C GLY A 149 -50.34 -17.33 11.63
N GLN A 150 -50.45 -16.76 12.83
CA GLN A 150 -51.38 -17.25 13.88
C GLN A 150 -51.45 -16.26 15.04
#